data_AF-A0A951AB45-F1
#
_entry.id   AF-A0A951AB45-F1
#
_cell.length_a   1.000
_cell.length_b   1.000
_cell.length_c   1.000
_cell.angle_alpha   90.00
_cell.angle_beta   90.00
_cell.angle_gamma   90.00
#
_symmetry.space_group_name_H-M   'P 1'
#
loop_
_entity.id
_entity.type
_entity.pdbx_description
1 polymer ?
#
loop_
_entity_poly.entity_id
_entity_poly.type
_entity_poly.pdbx_seq_one_letter_code
_entity_poly.pdbx_strand_id
1 'polypeptide(L)'
;ELGATALLPVWTARTQPERLNPERLRAVAIAAAEQSDRLSVPKVRKPEPLDKLLAGWPAERRLVVCDETGGGMPIAAALADFRDDPAALLIGPEGGFTETELDAFGKLPIVTRVGLGPRVLRAETAAVAALAVFQAIAGDWRRARPR
;
A
#
# COMPACT_ATOMS: atom_id res chain seq x y z
N GLU A 1 -11.79 4.97 5.87
CA GLU A 1 -12.19 3.56 6.11
C GLU A 1 -11.07 2.73 6.71
N LEU A 2 -10.18 2.09 5.93
CA LEU A 2 -9.28 1.04 6.44
C LEU A 2 -7.99 1.53 7.16
N GLY A 3 -7.99 2.74 7.71
CA GLY A 3 -6.91 3.25 8.59
C GLY A 3 -5.62 3.76 7.92
N ALA A 4 -5.50 3.74 6.59
CA ALA A 4 -4.35 4.36 5.90
C ALA A 4 -4.17 5.83 6.32
N THR A 5 -2.95 6.24 6.69
CA THR A 5 -2.65 7.61 7.16
C THR A 5 -2.20 8.55 6.05
N ALA A 6 -1.73 8.00 4.93
CA ALA A 6 -1.38 8.74 3.74
C ALA A 6 -1.72 7.93 2.48
N LEU A 7 -2.01 8.63 1.40
CA LEU A 7 -2.18 8.09 0.06
C LEU A 7 -1.12 8.73 -0.83
N LEU A 8 -0.30 7.93 -1.49
CA LEU A 8 0.77 8.39 -2.38
C LEU A 8 0.58 7.74 -3.75
N PRO A 9 0.10 8.47 -4.76
CA PRO A 9 0.08 7.98 -6.12
C PRO A 9 1.51 7.75 -6.61
N VAL A 10 1.78 6.61 -7.23
CA VAL A 10 3.10 6.23 -7.74
C VAL A 10 3.00 5.93 -9.23
N TRP A 11 3.87 6.54 -10.03
CA TRP A 11 3.99 6.22 -11.44
C TRP A 11 4.96 5.05 -11.62
N THR A 12 4.45 3.97 -12.19
CA THR A 12 5.21 2.76 -12.55
C THR A 12 5.23 2.64 -14.08
N ALA A 13 6.05 1.72 -14.61
CA ALA A 13 6.20 1.52 -16.04
C ALA A 13 4.89 1.16 -16.76
N ARG A 14 3.96 0.50 -16.07
CA ARG A 14 2.66 0.06 -16.61
C ARG A 14 1.48 0.89 -16.13
N THR A 15 1.72 2.00 -15.44
CA THR A 15 0.63 2.89 -15.03
C THR A 15 0.01 3.53 -16.27
N GLN A 16 -1.30 3.34 -16.45
CA GLN A 16 -2.02 4.02 -17.52
C GLN A 16 -2.15 5.51 -17.20
N PRO A 17 -1.87 6.42 -18.15
CA PRO A 17 -1.92 7.85 -17.91
C PRO A 17 -3.37 8.29 -17.73
N GLU A 18 -3.80 8.36 -16.48
CA GLU A 18 -5.05 9.00 -16.08
C GLU A 18 -4.77 10.38 -15.49
N ARG A 19 -5.65 11.34 -15.76
CA ARG A 19 -5.50 12.70 -15.26
C ARG A 19 -5.81 12.71 -13.76
N LEU A 20 -4.77 12.53 -12.94
CA LEU A 20 -4.87 12.68 -11.49
C LEU A 20 -5.32 14.10 -11.17
N ASN A 21 -6.45 14.21 -10.46
CA ASN A 21 -6.93 15.48 -9.92
C ASN A 21 -6.71 15.46 -8.39
N PRO A 22 -5.66 16.13 -7.87
CA PRO A 22 -5.35 16.14 -6.45
C PRO A 22 -6.48 16.70 -5.58
N GLU A 23 -7.23 17.68 -6.08
CA GLU A 23 -8.37 18.27 -5.35
C GLU A 23 -9.50 17.25 -5.21
N ARG A 24 -9.81 16.52 -6.29
CA ARG A 24 -10.80 15.44 -6.24
C ARG A 24 -10.39 14.34 -5.28
N LEU A 25 -9.13 13.89 -5.32
CA LEU A 25 -8.62 12.86 -4.39
C LEU A 25 -8.71 13.33 -2.94
N ARG A 26 -8.39 14.60 -2.67
CA ARG A 26 -8.54 15.19 -1.35
C ARG A 26 -10.00 15.27 -0.91
N ALA A 27 -10.91 15.65 -1.79
CA ALA A 27 -12.34 15.71 -1.49
C ALA A 27 -12.89 14.31 -1.14
N VAL A 28 -12.51 13.28 -1.90
CA VAL A 28 -12.86 11.89 -1.60
C VAL A 28 -12.29 11.44 -0.24
N ALA A 29 -11.03 11.78 0.05
CA ALA A 29 -10.41 11.46 1.34
C ALA A 29 -11.13 12.12 2.54
N ILE A 30 -11.60 13.36 2.38
CA ILE A 30 -12.38 14.08 3.39
C ILE A 30 -13.73 13.38 3.60
N ALA A 31 -14.49 13.18 2.52
CA ALA A 31 -15.80 12.52 2.59
C ALA A 31 -15.70 11.12 3.20
N ALA A 32 -14.68 10.34 2.83
CA ALA A 32 -14.45 9.02 3.41
C ALA A 32 -14.08 9.08 4.90
N ALA A 33 -13.34 10.10 5.35
CA ALA A 33 -13.02 10.29 6.76
C ALA A 33 -14.28 10.62 7.57
N GLU A 34 -15.14 11.50 7.05
CA GLU A 34 -16.43 11.85 7.66
C GLU A 34 -17.36 10.63 7.77
N GLN A 35 -17.51 9.86 6.67
CA GLN A 35 -18.37 8.67 6.64
C GLN A 35 -17.85 7.52 7.51
N SER A 36 -16.54 7.48 7.79
CA SER A 36 -15.93 6.46 8.65
C SER A 36 -15.67 6.93 10.09
N ASP A 37 -16.23 8.08 10.48
CA ASP A 37 -16.11 8.66 11.83
C ASP A 37 -14.65 8.78 12.30
N ARG A 38 -13.78 9.14 11.35
CA ARG A 38 -12.34 9.24 11.59
C ARG A 38 -11.96 10.68 11.93
N LEU A 39 -11.30 10.87 13.07
CA LEU A 39 -10.82 12.19 13.53
C LEU A 39 -9.71 12.81 12.67
N SER A 40 -9.17 12.06 11.70
CA SER A 40 -8.05 12.49 10.87
C SER A 40 -8.30 12.17 9.39
N VAL A 41 -8.11 13.16 8.52
CA VAL A 41 -8.13 12.95 7.06
C VAL A 41 -6.77 12.43 6.60
N PRO A 42 -6.69 11.34 5.80
CA PRO A 42 -5.42 10.85 5.30
C PRO A 42 -4.74 11.86 4.37
N LYS A 43 -3.42 11.99 4.48
CA LYS A 43 -2.65 12.93 3.65
C LYS A 43 -2.55 12.40 2.21
N VAL A 44 -3.15 13.10 1.26
CA VAL A 44 -2.95 12.85 -0.18
C VAL A 44 -1.65 13.54 -0.62
N ARG A 45 -0.63 12.75 -0.97
CA ARG A 45 0.68 13.24 -1.42
C ARG A 45 0.69 13.52 -2.92
N LYS A 46 1.71 14.28 -3.36
CA LYS A 46 1.94 14.52 -4.78
C LYS A 46 2.42 13.21 -5.45
N PRO A 47 1.96 12.91 -6.67
CA PRO A 47 2.44 11.75 -7.41
C PRO A 47 3.95 11.80 -7.63
N GLU A 48 4.63 10.66 -7.57
CA GLU A 48 6.04 10.56 -7.91
C GLU A 48 6.39 9.25 -8.65
N PRO A 49 7.44 9.25 -9.47
CA PRO A 49 7.98 8.04 -10.09
C PRO A 49 8.45 7.00 -9.07
N LEU A 50 8.28 5.70 -9.37
CA LEU A 50 8.66 4.60 -8.49
C LEU A 50 10.16 4.59 -8.16
N ASP A 51 11.03 4.84 -9.14
CA ASP A 51 12.48 4.92 -8.94
C ASP A 51 12.87 6.01 -7.93
N LYS A 52 12.25 7.19 -8.04
CA LYS A 52 12.44 8.29 -7.09
C LYS A 52 11.91 7.95 -5.71
N LEU A 53 10.74 7.30 -5.64
CA LEU A 53 10.17 6.84 -4.38
C LEU A 53 11.13 5.91 -3.64
N LEU A 54 11.64 4.89 -4.34
CA LEU A 54 12.53 3.88 -3.78
C LEU A 54 13.87 4.49 -3.34
N ALA A 55 14.43 5.43 -4.11
CA ALA A 55 15.68 6.09 -3.77
C ALA A 55 15.58 6.96 -2.50
N GLY A 56 14.41 7.53 -2.23
CA GLY A 56 14.15 8.38 -1.06
C GLY A 56 13.45 7.66 0.09
N TRP A 57 13.30 6.34 0.03
CA TRP A 57 12.47 5.62 0.99
C TRP A 57 13.13 5.56 2.38
N PRO A 58 12.41 5.85 3.47
CA PRO A 58 12.99 5.84 4.82
C PRO A 58 13.39 4.43 5.26
N ALA A 59 14.60 4.30 5.80
CA ALA A 59 15.17 3.01 6.18
C ALA A 59 14.40 2.30 7.31
N GLU A 60 13.75 3.08 8.17
CA GLU A 60 12.94 2.62 9.29
C GLU A 60 11.50 2.28 8.91
N ARG A 61 11.09 2.52 7.65
CA ARG A 61 9.74 2.21 7.17
C ARG A 61 9.78 1.01 6.26
N ARG A 62 9.12 -0.08 6.66
CA ARG A 62 8.99 -1.26 5.81
C ARG A 62 8.08 -0.97 4.61
N LEU A 63 8.46 -1.42 3.42
CA LEU A 63 7.63 -1.34 2.22
C LEU A 63 7.15 -2.74 1.84
N VAL A 64 5.85 -2.99 2.00
CA VAL A 64 5.23 -4.26 1.65
C VAL A 64 4.63 -4.13 0.25
N VAL A 65 5.20 -4.83 -0.72
CA VAL A 65 4.78 -4.78 -2.12
C VAL A 65 3.88 -5.96 -2.43
N CYS A 66 2.65 -5.70 -2.85
CA CYS A 66 1.75 -6.75 -3.32
C CYS A 66 2.18 -7.17 -4.73
N ASP A 67 2.74 -8.37 -4.81
CA ASP A 67 3.31 -8.95 -6.01
C ASP A 67 2.31 -9.88 -6.67
N GLU A 68 1.74 -9.42 -7.78
CA GLU A 68 0.74 -10.13 -8.57
C GLU A 68 1.29 -11.34 -9.35
N THR A 69 2.61 -11.44 -9.50
CA THR A 69 3.26 -12.55 -10.23
C THR A 69 3.29 -13.85 -9.44
N GLY A 70 2.99 -13.80 -8.13
CA GLY A 70 3.08 -14.94 -7.23
C GLY A 70 4.48 -15.20 -6.67
N GLY A 71 5.46 -14.32 -6.96
CA GLY A 71 6.82 -14.42 -6.40
C GLY A 71 6.94 -13.98 -4.93
N GLY A 72 5.92 -13.34 -4.37
CA GLY A 72 5.88 -12.89 -2.99
C GLY A 72 5.44 -13.98 -1.99
N MET A 73 5.94 -13.90 -0.76
CA MET A 73 5.50 -14.80 0.32
C MET A 73 4.07 -14.46 0.77
N PRO A 74 3.32 -15.38 1.40
CA PRO A 74 1.97 -15.05 1.90
C PRO A 74 1.99 -13.85 2.84
N ILE A 75 1.12 -12.86 2.61
CA ILE A 75 1.09 -11.60 3.39
C ILE A 75 1.00 -11.84 4.91
N ALA A 76 0.24 -12.85 5.35
CA ALA A 76 0.12 -13.17 6.77
C ALA A 76 1.45 -13.61 7.39
N ALA A 77 2.26 -14.39 6.65
CA ALA A 77 3.58 -14.80 7.09
C ALA A 77 4.56 -13.61 7.10
N ALA A 78 4.51 -12.75 6.08
CA ALA A 78 5.34 -11.55 6.02
C ALA A 78 5.12 -10.58 7.19
N LEU A 79 3.89 -10.53 7.71
CA LEU A 79 3.48 -9.62 8.78
C LEU A 79 3.56 -10.23 10.19
N ALA A 80 3.87 -11.51 10.34
CA ALA A 80 3.89 -12.19 11.64
C ALA A 80 4.86 -11.54 12.66
N ASP A 81 5.99 -11.05 12.17
CA ASP A 81 7.02 -10.40 13.00
C ASP A 81 6.90 -8.89 13.06
N PHE A 82 5.81 -8.31 12.56
CA PHE A 82 5.61 -6.87 12.60
C PHE A 82 5.38 -6.39 14.05
N ARG A 83 6.13 -5.37 14.51
CA ARG A 83 6.09 -4.87 15.90
C ARG A 83 5.72 -3.39 15.96
N ASP A 84 4.58 -3.04 15.37
CA ASP A 84 4.07 -1.66 15.30
C ASP A 84 5.03 -0.67 14.59
N ASP A 85 5.95 -1.21 13.79
CA ASP A 85 6.89 -0.42 12.99
C ASP A 85 6.14 0.43 11.94
N PRO A 86 6.72 1.52 11.44
CA PRO A 86 6.16 2.22 10.29
C PRO A 86 6.15 1.29 9.07
N ALA A 87 5.01 1.17 8.39
CA ALA A 87 4.90 0.48 7.11
C ALA A 87 4.14 1.25 6.06
N ALA A 88 4.34 0.86 4.81
CA ALA A 88 3.47 1.18 3.69
C ALA A 88 3.16 -0.07 2.88
N LEU A 89 1.98 -0.09 2.27
CA LEU A 89 1.60 -1.07 1.27
C LEU A 89 1.73 -0.42 -0.11
N LEU A 90 2.40 -1.10 -1.04
CA LEU A 90 2.47 -0.71 -2.45
C LEU A 90 1.67 -1.70 -3.29
N ILE A 91 0.72 -1.17 -4.05
CA ILE A 91 -0.14 -1.92 -4.97
C ILE A 91 0.22 -1.47 -6.39
N GLY A 92 0.49 -2.43 -7.27
CA GLY A 92 0.78 -2.16 -8.69
C GLY A 92 -0.47 -1.72 -9.47
N PRO A 93 -0.29 -1.19 -10.69
CA PRO A 93 -1.39 -0.93 -11.61
C PRO A 93 -2.02 -2.24 -12.13
N GLU A 94 -3.05 -2.15 -12.97
CA GLU A 94 -3.71 -3.31 -13.57
C GLU A 94 -2.75 -4.18 -14.39
N GLY A 95 -1.71 -3.56 -14.98
CA GLY A 95 -0.66 -4.26 -15.71
C GLY A 95 0.40 -4.89 -14.81
N GLY A 96 0.33 -4.71 -13.49
CA GLY A 96 1.34 -5.18 -12.56
C GLY A 96 2.68 -4.45 -12.67
N PHE A 97 3.70 -5.01 -12.04
CA PHE A 97 5.07 -4.52 -12.13
C PHE A 97 5.83 -5.19 -13.27
N THR A 98 6.82 -4.49 -13.80
CA THR A 98 7.79 -5.05 -14.74
C THR A 98 8.84 -5.87 -14.00
N GLU A 99 9.52 -6.78 -14.70
CA GLU A 99 10.64 -7.55 -14.14
C GLU A 99 11.72 -6.63 -13.56
N THR A 100 12.04 -5.53 -14.23
CA THR A 100 13.00 -4.54 -13.74
C THR A 100 12.58 -3.88 -12.43
N GLU A 101 11.29 -3.61 -12.24
CA GLU A 101 10.75 -3.07 -10.98
C GLU A 101 10.77 -4.13 -9.87
N LEU A 102 10.43 -5.38 -10.19
CA LEU A 102 10.50 -6.52 -9.27
C LEU A 102 11.94 -6.79 -8.80
N ASP A 103 12.91 -6.67 -9.70
CA ASP A 103 14.33 -6.77 -9.38
C ASP A 103 14.80 -5.60 -8.50
N ALA A 104 14.30 -4.39 -8.74
CA ALA A 104 14.60 -3.23 -7.91
C ALA A 104 14.10 -3.42 -6.48
N PHE A 105 12.90 -4.00 -6.31
CA PHE A 105 12.38 -4.36 -4.99
C PHE A 105 13.29 -5.37 -4.28
N GLY A 106 13.78 -6.39 -4.98
CA GLY A 106 14.66 -7.41 -4.40
C GLY A 106 16.01 -6.89 -3.89
N LYS A 107 16.45 -5.71 -4.36
CA LYS A 107 17.72 -5.09 -3.96
C LYS A 107 17.61 -4.26 -2.68
N LEU A 108 16.40 -4.03 -2.17
CA LEU A 108 16.16 -3.17 -1.02
C LEU A 108 15.77 -4.00 0.20
N PRO A 109 16.60 -4.07 1.25
CA PRO A 109 16.32 -4.87 2.46
C PRO A 109 15.01 -4.50 3.17
N ILE A 110 14.56 -3.25 3.01
CA ILE A 110 13.33 -2.72 3.61
C ILE A 110 12.06 -3.15 2.86
N VAL A 111 12.21 -3.75 1.67
CA VAL A 111 11.10 -4.20 0.84
C VAL A 111 10.77 -5.65 1.17
N THR A 112 9.48 -5.96 1.32
CA THR A 112 8.98 -7.33 1.35
C THR A 112 7.92 -7.52 0.29
N ARG A 113 8.17 -8.42 -0.67
CA ARG A 113 7.18 -8.84 -1.67
C ARG A 113 6.22 -9.84 -1.05
N VAL A 114 4.91 -9.63 -1.24
CA VAL A 114 3.86 -10.48 -0.67
C VAL A 114 2.80 -10.87 -1.69
N GLY A 115 2.24 -12.07 -1.53
CA GLY A 115 1.08 -12.55 -2.27
C GLY A 115 -0.20 -12.46 -1.43
N LEU A 116 -1.34 -12.21 -2.11
CA LEU A 116 -2.68 -12.13 -1.52
C LEU A 116 -3.52 -13.40 -1.80
N GLY A 117 -2.85 -14.55 -1.86
CA GLY A 117 -3.45 -15.85 -2.20
C GLY A 117 -3.26 -16.23 -3.67
N PRO A 118 -3.89 -17.32 -4.14
CA PRO A 118 -3.59 -17.93 -5.42
C PRO A 118 -4.31 -17.29 -6.63
N ARG A 119 -5.14 -16.27 -6.41
CA ARG A 119 -5.93 -15.63 -7.46
C ARG A 119 -5.39 -14.23 -7.72
N VAL A 120 -5.30 -13.87 -8.98
CA VAL A 120 -5.00 -12.50 -9.39
C VAL A 120 -6.16 -11.61 -8.95
N LEU A 121 -5.85 -10.60 -8.13
CA LEU A 121 -6.79 -9.59 -7.68
C LEU A 121 -6.62 -8.34 -8.54
N ARG A 122 -7.72 -7.64 -8.81
CA ARG A 122 -7.64 -6.27 -9.34
C ARG A 122 -7.00 -5.34 -8.32
N ALA A 123 -6.40 -4.25 -8.77
CA ALA A 123 -5.66 -3.32 -7.92
C ALA A 123 -6.52 -2.78 -6.76
N GLU A 124 -7.77 -2.41 -7.03
CA GLU A 124 -8.71 -1.94 -6.01
C GLU A 124 -9.01 -3.01 -4.95
N THR A 125 -9.21 -4.27 -5.37
CA THR A 125 -9.46 -5.40 -4.47
C THR A 125 -8.22 -5.75 -3.66
N ALA A 126 -7.05 -5.74 -4.30
CA ALA A 126 -5.76 -5.99 -3.65
C ALA A 126 -5.48 -4.96 -2.56
N ALA A 127 -5.73 -3.68 -2.82
CA ALA A 127 -5.56 -2.61 -1.84
C ALA A 127 -6.42 -2.82 -0.58
N VAL A 128 -7.71 -3.11 -0.77
CA VAL A 128 -8.66 -3.36 0.33
C VAL A 128 -8.26 -4.61 1.12
N ALA A 129 -7.96 -5.71 0.42
CA ALA A 129 -7.58 -6.97 1.05
C ALA A 129 -6.26 -6.85 1.83
N ALA A 130 -5.24 -6.22 1.24
CA ALA A 130 -3.95 -6.03 1.88
C ALA A 130 -4.07 -5.14 3.14
N LEU A 131 -4.84 -4.04 3.05
CA LEU A 131 -5.10 -3.18 4.21
C LEU A 131 -5.86 -3.92 5.32
N ALA A 132 -6.87 -4.72 4.99
CA ALA A 132 -7.61 -5.49 5.99
C ALA A 132 -6.72 -6.51 6.71
N VAL A 133 -5.91 -7.27 5.97
CA VAL A 133 -4.97 -8.23 6.56
C VAL A 133 -3.90 -7.51 7.37
N PHE A 134 -3.37 -6.40 6.87
CA PHE A 134 -2.41 -5.57 7.60
C PHE A 134 -2.99 -5.10 8.92
N GLN A 135 -4.20 -4.54 8.90
CA GLN A 135 -4.83 -4.02 10.10
C GLN A 135 -5.11 -5.11 11.14
N ALA A 136 -5.55 -6.29 10.70
CA ALA A 136 -5.82 -7.43 11.58
C ALA A 136 -4.54 -7.97 12.28
N ILE A 137 -3.41 -8.02 11.58
CA ILE A 137 -2.18 -8.68 12.07
C ILE A 137 -1.21 -7.68 12.71
N ALA A 138 -1.07 -6.51 12.11
CA ALA A 138 0.01 -5.56 12.40
C ALA A 138 -0.50 -4.17 12.79
N GLY A 139 -1.76 -3.85 12.51
CA GLY A 139 -2.33 -2.54 12.73
C GLY A 139 -3.25 -2.44 13.95
N ASP A 140 -4.22 -1.53 13.86
CA ASP A 140 -5.05 -1.10 14.98
C ASP A 140 -6.27 -1.98 15.25
N TRP A 141 -6.65 -2.89 14.34
CA TRP A 141 -7.75 -3.83 14.57
C TRP A 141 -7.45 -4.88 15.64
N ARG A 142 -6.19 -4.96 16.10
CA ARG A 142 -5.79 -5.74 17.28
C ARG A 142 -6.37 -5.18 18.58
N ARG A 143 -6.87 -3.94 18.56
CA ARG A 143 -7.48 -3.26 19.71
C ARG A 143 -9.00 -3.30 19.56
N ALA A 144 -9.72 -3.53 20.66
CA ALA A 144 -11.16 -3.37 20.67
C ALA A 144 -11.54 -1.90 20.47
N ARG A 145 -12.67 -1.64 19.79
CA ARG A 145 -13.21 -0.29 19.67
C ARG A 145 -13.45 0.27 21.09
N PRO A 146 -12.89 1.45 21.45
CA PRO A 146 -13.23 2.10 22.69
C PRO A 146 -14.74 2.31 22.74
N ARG A 147 -15.40 1.85 23.82
CA ARG A 147 -16.81 2.11 24.07
C ARG A 147 -17.00 3.55 24.55
#